data_AF-A0A2V8DRM4-F1
#
_entry.id   AF-A0A2V8DRM4-F1
#
_cell.length_a   1.000
_cell.length_b   1.000
_cell.length_c   1.000
_cell.angle_alpha   90.00
_cell.angle_beta   90.00
_cell.angle_gamma   90.00
#
_symmetry.space_group_name_H-M   'P 1'
#
loop_
_entity.id
_entity.type
_entity.pdbx_description
1 polymer ?
#
loop_
_entity_poly.entity_id
_entity_poly.type
_entity_poly.pdbx_seq_one_letter_code
_entity_poly.pdbx_strand_id
1 'polypeptide(L)'
;MFARLAGERYVLTDFRLARSRGATIAELVLHDIGDIHRTESTLDRLLGTSTLVVHARRPGGTTIVLSGIRKGTQVAALLELLSGDPGARMDSEGVRAALAWTPYIQPDAYREALAAFLALVTTMCVVIVGLNGKATPVIYAADDPIVPNGAKRDRREIVRFMEQDVMPWARVALGPIKGGADRVTCETCHGQNAAARDWQMPGVAALPQSDVTQYGWEIYGGMDTQMRNAIYGYLAESDKQARAAYMREVVMPGMAGLLRRPPYDFTQAYDYNRSHHALGCYHCHRVK
;
A
#
# COMPACT_ATOMS: atom_id res chain seq x y z
N MET A 1 36.44 4.66 -0.66
CA MET A 1 37.41 4.43 -1.77
C MET A 1 37.19 3.02 -2.28
N PHE A 2 36.46 2.85 -3.40
CA PHE A 2 36.06 1.52 -3.88
C PHE A 2 36.86 1.05 -5.11
N ALA A 3 36.91 -0.27 -5.25
CA ALA A 3 37.96 -1.08 -5.86
C ALA A 3 38.28 -0.80 -7.34
N ARG A 4 39.57 -1.00 -7.71
CA ARG A 4 40.06 -1.03 -9.09
C ARG A 4 39.98 -2.46 -9.63
N LEU A 5 39.11 -2.71 -10.59
CA LEU A 5 39.26 -3.80 -11.55
C LEU A 5 39.08 -3.18 -12.94
N ALA A 6 40.05 -3.43 -13.84
CA ALA A 6 40.02 -3.01 -15.26
C ALA A 6 40.00 -1.49 -15.59
N GLY A 7 40.67 -0.64 -14.78
CA GLY A 7 40.81 0.79 -15.10
C GLY A 7 39.53 1.63 -14.88
N GLU A 8 38.49 1.03 -14.32
CA GLU A 8 37.27 1.70 -13.89
C GLU A 8 37.48 2.31 -12.50
N ARG A 9 36.90 3.50 -12.27
CA ARG A 9 36.85 4.14 -10.94
C ARG A 9 35.41 4.51 -10.62
N TYR A 10 35.02 4.26 -9.38
CA TYR A 10 33.71 4.62 -8.86
C TYR A 10 33.86 5.70 -7.81
N VAL A 11 33.05 6.74 -7.95
CA VAL A 11 32.99 7.84 -7.00
C VAL A 11 31.54 7.98 -6.53
N LEU A 12 31.35 7.92 -5.22
CA LEU A 12 30.09 8.23 -4.56
C LEU A 12 30.29 9.55 -3.82
N THR A 13 29.41 10.51 -4.10
CA THR A 13 29.34 11.81 -3.42
C THR A 13 27.96 11.99 -2.82
N ASP A 14 27.77 13.04 -2.04
CA ASP A 14 26.51 13.39 -1.39
C ASP A 14 25.34 13.59 -2.37
N PHE A 15 25.63 13.77 -3.67
CA PHE A 15 24.61 14.08 -4.68
C PHE A 15 24.56 13.08 -5.83
N ARG A 16 25.66 12.37 -6.13
CA ARG A 16 25.76 11.52 -7.32
C ARG A 16 26.66 10.31 -7.15
N LEU A 17 26.31 9.25 -7.89
CA LEU A 17 27.14 8.11 -8.20
C LEU A 17 27.75 8.30 -9.59
N ALA A 18 29.07 8.18 -9.69
CA ALA A 18 29.79 8.31 -10.95
C ALA A 18 30.70 7.10 -11.20
N ARG A 19 30.75 6.67 -12.47
CA ARG A 19 31.69 5.68 -12.98
C ARG A 19 32.52 6.30 -14.09
N SER A 20 33.85 6.27 -13.96
CA SER A 20 34.77 6.67 -15.00
C SER A 20 35.55 5.48 -15.57
N ARG A 21 35.68 5.39 -16.89
CA ARG A 21 36.56 4.45 -17.60
C ARG A 21 37.28 5.18 -18.73
N GLY A 22 38.59 5.35 -18.61
CA GLY A 22 39.35 6.18 -19.54
C GLY A 22 38.81 7.61 -19.59
N ALA A 23 38.40 8.09 -20.77
CA ALA A 23 37.80 9.40 -20.98
C ALA A 23 36.26 9.43 -20.80
N THR A 24 35.61 8.28 -20.60
CA THR A 24 34.15 8.21 -20.46
C THR A 24 33.73 8.30 -18.99
N ILE A 25 32.75 9.15 -18.69
CA ILE A 25 32.15 9.30 -17.37
C ILE A 25 30.64 9.08 -17.51
N ALA A 26 30.10 8.16 -16.72
CA ALA A 26 28.66 7.98 -16.54
C ALA A 26 28.30 8.44 -15.13
N GLU A 27 27.27 9.29 -15.00
CA GLU A 27 26.81 9.84 -13.73
C GLU A 27 25.31 9.56 -13.53
N LEU A 28 24.91 9.37 -12.27
CA LEU A 28 23.54 9.21 -11.84
C LEU A 28 23.34 9.96 -10.52
N VAL A 29 22.36 10.87 -10.48
CA VAL A 29 21.99 11.59 -9.25
C VAL A 29 21.38 10.58 -8.26
N LEU A 30 21.74 10.66 -6.98
CA LEU A 30 21.29 9.67 -5.99
C LEU A 30 19.76 9.60 -5.89
N HIS A 31 19.06 10.73 -5.91
CA HIS A 31 17.59 10.78 -5.89
C HIS A 31 16.92 10.24 -7.17
N ASP A 32 17.67 10.15 -8.26
CA ASP A 32 17.19 9.55 -9.51
C ASP A 32 17.47 8.03 -9.56
N ILE A 33 18.06 7.42 -8.52
CA ILE A 33 18.18 5.95 -8.44
C ILE A 33 16.79 5.35 -8.23
N GLY A 34 16.46 4.36 -9.07
CA GLY A 34 15.24 3.55 -8.99
C GLY A 34 15.53 2.21 -8.33
N ASP A 35 16.14 1.31 -9.09
CA ASP A 35 16.41 -0.07 -8.66
C ASP A 35 17.90 -0.37 -8.60
N ILE A 36 18.29 -1.22 -7.63
CA ILE A 36 19.66 -1.71 -7.48
C ILE A 36 19.63 -3.23 -7.49
N HIS A 37 20.28 -3.85 -8.47
CA HIS A 37 20.42 -5.29 -8.55
C HIS A 37 21.85 -5.71 -8.23
N ARG A 38 22.01 -6.68 -7.33
CA ARG A 38 23.28 -7.34 -7.06
C ARG A 38 23.32 -8.70 -7.76
N THR A 39 24.38 -8.94 -8.50
CA THR A 39 24.67 -10.24 -9.11
C THR A 39 26.08 -10.69 -8.75
N GLU A 40 26.28 -12.00 -8.69
CA GLU A 40 27.57 -12.61 -8.42
C GLU A 40 27.83 -13.73 -9.43
N SER A 41 28.82 -13.53 -10.29
CA SER A 41 29.36 -14.60 -11.11
C SER A 41 30.14 -15.62 -10.24
N THR A 42 30.48 -16.77 -10.82
CA THR A 42 31.38 -17.73 -10.15
C THR A 42 32.76 -17.11 -9.85
N LEU A 43 33.25 -16.26 -10.74
CA LEU A 43 34.51 -15.54 -10.56
C LEU A 43 34.40 -14.48 -9.44
N ASP A 44 33.28 -13.77 -9.37
CA ASP A 44 32.98 -12.84 -8.29
C ASP A 44 32.97 -13.51 -6.93
N ARG A 45 32.31 -14.68 -6.82
CA ARG A 45 32.30 -15.47 -5.58
C ARG A 45 33.70 -15.91 -5.17
N LEU A 46 34.52 -16.35 -6.13
CA LEU A 46 35.90 -16.76 -5.87
C LEU A 46 36.78 -15.58 -5.41
N LEU A 47 36.53 -14.37 -5.93
CA LEU A 47 37.26 -13.16 -5.57
C LEU A 47 36.67 -12.41 -4.36
N GLY A 48 35.54 -12.86 -3.81
CA GLY A 48 34.79 -12.14 -2.78
C GLY A 48 34.31 -10.76 -3.24
N THR A 49 33.93 -10.64 -4.51
CA THR A 49 33.36 -9.43 -5.12
C THR A 49 31.94 -9.67 -5.60
N SER A 50 31.27 -8.61 -6.02
CA SER A 50 29.98 -8.66 -6.70
C SER A 50 29.87 -7.57 -7.76
N THR A 51 28.87 -7.68 -8.63
CA THR A 51 28.47 -6.63 -9.56
C THR A 51 27.15 -6.01 -9.11
N LEU A 52 27.08 -4.68 -9.08
CA LEU A 52 25.86 -3.92 -8.82
C LEU A 52 25.41 -3.23 -10.10
N VAL A 53 24.15 -3.40 -10.47
CA VAL A 53 23.50 -2.69 -11.59
C VAL A 53 22.53 -1.69 -10.99
N VAL A 54 22.81 -0.41 -11.18
CA VAL A 54 22.04 0.71 -10.63
C VAL A 54 21.26 1.36 -11.76
N HIS A 55 19.93 1.27 -11.71
CA HIS A 55 19.04 1.82 -12.70
C HIS A 55 18.51 3.19 -12.27
N ALA A 56 18.41 4.10 -13.23
CA ALA A 56 17.67 5.34 -13.03
C ALA A 56 16.17 5.06 -12.93
N ARG A 57 15.48 5.83 -12.09
CA ARG A 57 14.03 5.80 -11.86
C ARG A 57 13.23 6.20 -13.10
N ARG A 58 13.80 7.05 -13.96
CA ARG A 58 13.12 7.55 -15.16
C ARG A 58 13.22 6.55 -16.31
N PRO A 59 12.13 6.31 -17.07
CA PRO A 59 12.17 5.46 -18.27
C PRO A 59 13.24 5.95 -19.25
N GLY A 60 14.13 5.05 -19.68
CA GLY A 60 15.25 5.37 -20.58
C GLY A 60 16.43 6.08 -19.91
N GLY A 61 16.45 6.20 -18.59
CA GLY A 61 17.54 6.84 -17.85
C GLY A 61 18.83 5.99 -17.79
N THR A 62 19.92 6.64 -17.36
CA THR A 62 21.25 6.04 -17.31
C THR A 62 21.30 4.84 -16.36
N THR A 63 21.90 3.74 -16.83
CA THR A 63 22.24 2.59 -15.98
C THR A 63 23.74 2.60 -15.68
N ILE A 64 24.10 2.51 -14.40
CA ILE A 64 25.50 2.41 -13.96
C ILE A 64 25.76 1.00 -13.46
N VAL A 65 26.76 0.34 -14.06
CA VAL A 65 27.23 -0.98 -13.61
C VAL A 65 28.52 -0.80 -12.82
N LEU A 66 28.50 -1.23 -11.56
CA LEU A 66 29.62 -1.24 -10.62
C LEU A 66 30.13 -2.68 -10.47
N SER A 67 31.22 -3.01 -11.13
CA SER A 67 31.82 -4.35 -11.11
C SER A 67 32.93 -4.45 -10.06
N GLY A 68 33.13 -5.64 -9.48
CA GLY A 68 34.27 -5.90 -8.59
C GLY A 68 34.14 -5.32 -7.17
N ILE A 69 32.90 -5.18 -6.67
CA ILE A 69 32.61 -4.57 -5.37
C ILE A 69 32.73 -5.61 -4.26
N ARG A 70 33.71 -5.46 -3.35
CA ARG A 70 33.94 -6.41 -2.23
C ARG A 70 32.85 -6.44 -1.17
N LYS A 71 32.16 -5.32 -0.97
CA LYS A 71 31.08 -5.15 0.01
C LYS A 71 29.76 -4.89 -0.69
N GLY A 72 29.44 -5.75 -1.66
CA GLY A 72 28.31 -5.58 -2.57
C GLY A 72 27.00 -5.27 -1.88
N THR A 73 26.64 -6.10 -0.89
CA THR A 73 25.40 -5.96 -0.13
C THR A 73 25.35 -4.65 0.65
N GLN A 74 26.45 -4.27 1.31
CA GLN A 74 26.52 -3.04 2.08
C GLN A 74 26.46 -1.80 1.17
N VAL A 75 27.13 -1.84 0.02
CA VAL A 75 27.10 -0.74 -0.94
C VAL A 75 25.72 -0.61 -1.57
N ALA A 76 25.05 -1.72 -1.90
CA ALA A 76 23.67 -1.69 -2.40
C ALA A 76 22.72 -1.05 -1.36
N ALA A 77 22.77 -1.53 -0.10
CA ALA A 77 21.95 -0.98 0.98
C ALA A 77 22.24 0.50 1.25
N LEU A 78 23.50 0.93 1.19
CA LEU A 78 23.88 2.33 1.33
C LEU A 78 23.30 3.20 0.21
N LEU A 79 23.37 2.73 -1.05
CA LEU A 79 22.82 3.46 -2.19
C LEU A 79 21.29 3.56 -2.13
N GLU A 80 20.63 2.52 -1.64
CA GLU A 80 19.18 2.49 -1.43
C GLU A 80 18.74 3.46 -0.32
N LEU A 81 19.48 3.50 0.79
CA LEU A 81 19.23 4.44 1.88
C LEU A 81 19.37 5.89 1.41
N LEU A 82 20.47 6.19 0.70
CA LEU A 82 20.76 7.55 0.21
C LEU A 82 19.84 7.99 -0.92
N SER A 83 19.28 7.06 -1.70
CA SER A 83 18.30 7.41 -2.74
C SER A 83 16.90 7.64 -2.16
N GLY A 84 16.54 6.93 -1.08
CA GLY A 84 15.24 7.00 -0.43
C GLY A 84 15.03 8.18 0.53
N ASP A 85 16.11 8.70 1.14
CA ASP A 85 16.03 9.80 2.11
C ASP A 85 16.90 11.00 1.69
N PRO A 86 16.30 12.09 1.15
CA PRO A 86 17.00 13.33 0.81
C PRO A 86 17.61 14.07 2.01
N GLY A 87 17.16 13.77 3.23
CA GLY A 87 17.68 14.32 4.47
C GLY A 87 18.87 13.54 5.03
N ALA A 88 19.16 12.34 4.52
CA ALA A 88 20.26 11.51 4.97
C ALA A 88 21.60 12.21 4.66
N ARG A 89 22.25 12.73 5.70
CA ARG A 89 23.57 13.33 5.57
C ARG A 89 24.63 12.23 5.43
N MET A 90 25.44 12.31 4.37
CA MET A 90 26.65 11.48 4.23
C MET A 90 27.75 11.97 5.17
N ASP A 91 27.59 11.74 6.48
CA ASP A 91 28.72 11.88 7.38
C ASP A 91 29.67 10.67 7.25
N SER A 92 30.96 10.90 7.49
CA SER A 92 31.98 9.87 7.29
C SER A 92 31.87 8.69 8.26
N GLU A 93 31.14 8.87 9.38
CA GLU A 93 30.97 7.87 10.43
C GLU A 93 29.84 6.90 10.06
N GLY A 94 28.69 7.42 9.62
CA GLY A 94 27.54 6.68 9.12
C GLY A 94 27.87 5.85 7.88
N VAL A 95 28.63 6.40 6.93
CA VAL A 95 29.10 5.62 5.77
C VAL A 95 30.01 4.48 6.23
N ARG A 96 30.91 4.73 7.20
CA ARG A 96 31.79 3.69 7.72
C ARG A 96 31.01 2.61 8.47
N ALA A 97 30.00 3.00 9.25
CA ALA A 97 29.11 2.09 9.98
C ALA A 97 28.28 1.22 9.02
N ALA A 98 27.65 1.82 8.00
CA ALA A 98 26.89 1.10 6.98
C ALA A 98 27.77 0.10 6.21
N LEU A 99 29.02 0.45 5.93
CA LEU A 99 29.97 -0.47 5.29
C LEU A 99 30.56 -1.50 6.25
N ALA A 100 30.57 -1.25 7.55
CA ALA A 100 31.01 -2.22 8.56
C ALA A 100 29.92 -3.26 8.88
N TRP A 101 28.66 -2.93 8.61
CA TRP A 101 27.55 -3.84 8.78
C TRP A 101 27.73 -5.10 7.91
N THR A 102 27.72 -6.27 8.52
CA THR A 102 27.73 -7.55 7.83
C THR A 102 26.36 -8.20 8.00
N PRO A 103 25.47 -8.16 7.00
CA PRO A 103 24.25 -8.93 7.04
C PRO A 103 24.64 -10.41 7.01
N TYR A 104 24.54 -11.05 8.17
CA TYR A 104 24.84 -12.47 8.31
C TYR A 104 23.63 -13.24 7.80
N ILE A 105 23.74 -13.84 6.61
CA ILE A 105 22.78 -14.83 6.13
C ILE A 105 23.40 -16.18 6.49
N GLN A 106 22.89 -16.83 7.54
CA GLN A 106 23.39 -18.12 8.03
C GLN A 106 23.34 -19.19 6.94
N PRO A 107 24.40 -19.98 6.70
CA PRO A 107 24.38 -21.08 5.73
C PRO A 107 23.47 -22.25 6.11
N ASP A 108 23.13 -22.42 7.39
CA ASP A 108 22.13 -23.39 7.86
C ASP A 108 20.69 -23.00 7.49
N ALA A 109 20.51 -21.77 6.98
CA ALA A 109 19.22 -21.23 6.57
C ALA A 109 18.58 -22.01 5.43
N TYR A 110 19.21 -22.93 4.72
CA TYR A 110 18.45 -23.75 3.75
C TYR A 110 17.59 -24.82 4.43
N ARG A 111 18.09 -25.47 5.48
CA ARG A 111 17.30 -26.44 6.25
C ARG A 111 16.37 -25.73 7.22
N GLU A 112 16.82 -24.66 7.86
CA GLU A 112 15.97 -23.84 8.72
C GLU A 112 14.97 -23.02 7.92
N ALA A 113 15.30 -22.47 6.74
CA ALA A 113 14.31 -21.82 5.88
C ALA A 113 13.43 -22.84 5.17
N LEU A 114 13.86 -24.08 4.89
CA LEU A 114 12.93 -25.11 4.44
C LEU A 114 11.99 -25.54 5.56
N ALA A 115 12.48 -25.70 6.79
CA ALA A 115 11.65 -26.02 7.95
C ALA A 115 10.74 -24.84 8.32
N ALA A 116 11.22 -23.60 8.25
CA ALA A 116 10.44 -22.39 8.46
C ALA A 116 9.49 -22.14 7.29
N PHE A 117 9.86 -22.47 6.05
CA PHE A 117 8.96 -22.42 4.89
C PHE A 117 7.89 -23.49 5.00
N LEU A 118 8.22 -24.71 5.39
CA LEU A 118 7.23 -25.77 5.64
C LEU A 118 6.36 -25.43 6.85
N ALA A 119 6.91 -24.88 7.92
CA ALA A 119 6.15 -24.40 9.07
C ALA A 119 5.28 -23.20 8.69
N LEU A 120 5.77 -22.29 7.84
CA LEU A 120 5.02 -21.16 7.30
C LEU A 120 3.91 -21.65 6.38
N VAL A 121 4.18 -22.58 5.46
CA VAL A 121 3.17 -23.19 4.57
C VAL A 121 2.17 -23.99 5.38
N THR A 122 2.59 -24.72 6.41
CA THR A 122 1.68 -25.48 7.28
C THR A 122 0.86 -24.54 8.13
N THR A 123 1.45 -23.49 8.70
CA THR A 123 0.74 -22.43 9.45
C THR A 123 -0.18 -21.67 8.52
N MET A 124 0.24 -21.34 7.30
CA MET A 124 -0.56 -20.69 6.28
C MET A 124 -1.67 -21.62 5.81
N CYS A 125 -1.47 -22.93 5.71
CA CYS A 125 -2.53 -23.90 5.42
C CYS A 125 -3.48 -24.05 6.60
N VAL A 126 -3.00 -24.08 7.84
CA VAL A 126 -3.83 -24.10 9.05
C VAL A 126 -4.61 -22.79 9.20
N VAL A 127 -4.00 -21.66 8.84
CA VAL A 127 -4.62 -20.33 8.81
C VAL A 127 -5.54 -20.20 7.62
N ILE A 128 -5.25 -20.77 6.44
CA ILE A 128 -6.15 -20.76 5.28
C ILE A 128 -7.32 -21.71 5.53
N VAL A 129 -7.11 -22.86 6.15
CA VAL A 129 -8.18 -23.81 6.51
C VAL A 129 -8.98 -23.28 7.72
N GLY A 130 -8.32 -22.61 8.67
CA GLY A 130 -8.92 -21.97 9.84
C GLY A 130 -9.61 -20.63 9.55
N LEU A 131 -9.08 -19.82 8.64
CA LEU A 131 -9.65 -18.56 8.13
C LEU A 131 -10.51 -18.76 6.87
N ASN A 132 -10.52 -19.95 6.25
CA ASN A 132 -11.69 -20.43 5.51
C ASN A 132 -12.86 -20.74 6.46
N GLY A 133 -12.69 -20.46 7.75
CA GLY A 133 -13.77 -20.00 8.62
C GLY A 133 -14.60 -18.97 7.87
N LYS A 134 -15.76 -19.43 7.39
CA LYS A 134 -16.81 -18.69 6.69
C LYS A 134 -16.76 -17.22 7.10
N ALA A 135 -16.48 -16.32 6.15
CA ALA A 135 -16.47 -14.89 6.35
C ALA A 135 -17.53 -14.50 7.39
N THR A 136 -17.08 -13.88 8.49
CA THR A 136 -17.92 -13.58 9.66
C THR A 136 -19.29 -13.12 9.16
N PRO A 137 -20.40 -13.82 9.48
CA PRO A 137 -21.69 -13.54 8.87
C PRO A 137 -22.04 -12.06 9.01
N VAL A 138 -22.77 -11.49 8.04
CA VAL A 138 -23.22 -10.09 8.14
C VAL A 138 -24.25 -10.03 9.27
N ILE A 139 -23.84 -9.47 10.41
CA ILE A 139 -24.73 -9.26 11.54
C ILE A 139 -25.34 -7.86 11.37
N TYR A 140 -26.57 -7.83 10.87
CA TYR A 140 -27.39 -6.63 10.87
C TYR A 140 -27.84 -6.34 12.30
N ALA A 141 -27.81 -5.08 12.69
CA ALA A 141 -28.40 -4.69 13.97
C ALA A 141 -29.92 -4.94 13.94
N ALA A 142 -30.51 -5.21 15.10
CA ALA A 142 -31.94 -5.52 15.20
C ALA A 142 -32.84 -4.41 14.60
N ASP A 143 -32.40 -3.16 14.70
CA ASP A 143 -33.07 -1.96 14.21
C ASP A 143 -32.57 -1.49 12.82
N ASP A 144 -31.88 -2.35 12.05
CA ASP A 144 -31.40 -1.98 10.72
C ASP A 144 -32.55 -1.50 9.81
N PRO A 145 -32.40 -0.33 9.14
CA PRO A 145 -33.47 0.25 8.35
C PRO A 145 -33.77 -0.53 7.05
N ILE A 146 -32.87 -1.44 6.65
CA ILE A 146 -33.01 -2.27 5.44
C ILE A 146 -33.26 -3.74 5.82
N VAL A 147 -32.59 -4.25 6.85
CA VAL A 147 -32.61 -5.67 7.24
C VAL A 147 -32.87 -5.82 8.76
N PRO A 148 -33.98 -5.28 9.29
CA PRO A 148 -34.28 -5.36 10.72
C PRO A 148 -34.39 -6.82 11.15
N ASN A 149 -33.75 -7.17 12.27
CA ASN A 149 -33.69 -8.53 12.80
C ASN A 149 -33.20 -9.58 11.78
N GLY A 150 -32.39 -9.18 10.79
CA GLY A 150 -31.87 -10.10 9.76
C GLY A 150 -32.85 -10.38 8.60
N ALA A 151 -34.04 -9.79 8.59
CA ALA A 151 -35.02 -9.95 7.51
C ALA A 151 -35.08 -8.68 6.64
N LYS A 152 -34.80 -8.82 5.35
CA LYS A 152 -34.83 -7.69 4.41
C LYS A 152 -36.27 -7.15 4.28
N ARG A 153 -36.43 -5.82 4.43
CA ARG A 153 -37.71 -5.13 4.21
C ARG A 153 -38.19 -5.26 2.76
N ASP A 154 -39.47 -4.97 2.55
CA ASP A 154 -40.00 -4.87 1.19
C ASP A 154 -39.26 -3.79 0.39
N ARG A 155 -39.08 -4.04 -0.90
CA ARG A 155 -38.35 -3.14 -1.80
C ARG A 155 -38.95 -1.74 -1.81
N ARG A 156 -40.28 -1.58 -1.76
CA ARG A 156 -40.94 -0.27 -1.77
C ARG A 156 -40.67 0.50 -0.49
N GLU A 157 -40.58 -0.19 0.65
CA GLU A 157 -40.24 0.43 1.92
C GLU A 157 -38.79 0.89 1.95
N ILE A 158 -37.87 0.07 1.42
CA ILE A 158 -36.46 0.43 1.27
C ILE A 158 -36.31 1.67 0.38
N VAL A 159 -36.97 1.68 -0.78
CA VAL A 159 -36.94 2.82 -1.70
C VAL A 159 -37.49 4.08 -1.03
N ARG A 160 -38.62 3.97 -0.33
CA ARG A 160 -39.21 5.10 0.40
C ARG A 160 -38.25 5.67 1.44
N PHE A 161 -37.63 4.80 2.25
CA PHE A 161 -36.60 5.20 3.21
C PHE A 161 -35.41 5.90 2.52
N MET A 162 -34.93 5.35 1.40
CA MET A 162 -33.84 5.96 0.65
C MET A 162 -34.20 7.34 0.12
N GLU A 163 -35.42 7.52 -0.40
CA GLU A 163 -35.88 8.79 -0.97
C GLU A 163 -36.22 9.84 0.08
N GLN A 164 -36.79 9.44 1.22
CA GLN A 164 -37.31 10.34 2.25
C GLN A 164 -36.28 10.68 3.33
N ASP A 165 -35.39 9.75 3.68
CA ASP A 165 -34.44 9.93 4.78
C ASP A 165 -33.01 10.09 4.25
N VAL A 166 -32.57 9.20 3.36
CA VAL A 166 -31.17 9.16 2.91
C VAL A 166 -30.85 10.23 1.88
N MET A 167 -31.64 10.35 0.82
CA MET A 167 -31.35 11.28 -0.28
C MET A 167 -31.36 12.76 0.14
N PRO A 168 -32.27 13.24 1.00
CA PRO A 168 -32.22 14.62 1.48
C PRO A 168 -30.93 14.92 2.24
N TRP A 169 -30.50 14.02 3.13
CA TRP A 169 -29.22 14.14 3.81
C TRP A 169 -28.04 14.07 2.82
N ALA A 170 -28.06 13.11 1.90
CA ALA A 170 -26.97 12.89 0.95
C ALA A 170 -26.76 14.10 0.04
N ARG A 171 -27.83 14.77 -0.39
CA ARG A 171 -27.77 16.00 -1.20
C ARG A 171 -27.07 17.14 -0.46
N VAL A 172 -27.31 17.28 0.84
CA VAL A 172 -26.64 18.28 1.69
C VAL A 172 -25.18 17.89 1.90
N ALA A 173 -24.92 16.63 2.30
CA ALA A 173 -23.59 16.18 2.66
C ALA A 173 -22.64 16.09 1.46
N LEU A 174 -23.09 15.57 0.32
CA LEU A 174 -22.27 15.33 -0.88
C LEU A 174 -22.29 16.47 -1.90
N GLY A 175 -23.23 17.41 -1.77
CA GLY A 175 -23.35 18.58 -2.65
C GLY A 175 -22.03 19.35 -2.83
N PRO A 176 -21.27 19.65 -1.76
CA PRO A 176 -19.97 20.32 -1.85
C PRO A 176 -18.93 19.55 -2.68
N ILE A 177 -18.97 18.20 -2.66
CA ILE A 177 -18.03 17.36 -3.42
C ILE A 177 -18.46 17.21 -4.88
N LYS A 178 -19.78 17.12 -5.13
CA LYS A 178 -20.35 16.87 -6.47
C LYS A 178 -20.64 18.14 -7.26
N GLY A 179 -20.47 19.31 -6.64
CA GLY A 179 -20.71 20.62 -7.25
C GLY A 179 -22.18 21.00 -7.35
N GLY A 180 -23.00 20.56 -6.39
CA GLY A 180 -24.44 20.85 -6.33
C GLY A 180 -25.27 19.71 -5.76
N ALA A 181 -26.33 20.04 -5.01
CA ALA A 181 -27.27 19.07 -4.45
C ALA A 181 -28.08 18.33 -5.53
N ASP A 182 -28.41 19.02 -6.62
CA ASP A 182 -29.07 18.51 -7.82
C ASP A 182 -28.25 17.42 -8.54
N ARG A 183 -26.93 17.43 -8.36
CA ARG A 183 -26.00 16.45 -8.94
C ARG A 183 -25.83 15.19 -8.09
N VAL A 184 -26.42 15.15 -6.89
CA VAL A 184 -26.40 13.99 -6.00
C VAL A 184 -27.62 13.13 -6.29
N THR A 185 -27.38 11.95 -6.87
CA THR A 185 -28.38 10.95 -7.22
C THR A 185 -28.09 9.63 -6.53
N CYS A 186 -28.99 8.66 -6.61
CA CYS A 186 -28.73 7.30 -6.12
C CYS A 186 -27.47 6.70 -6.75
N GLU A 187 -27.14 7.01 -8.01
CA GLU A 187 -25.91 6.54 -8.67
C GLU A 187 -24.64 7.17 -8.11
N THR A 188 -24.73 8.30 -7.40
CA THR A 188 -23.57 8.87 -6.68
C THR A 188 -23.08 7.92 -5.61
N CYS A 189 -24.00 7.22 -4.94
CA CYS A 189 -23.67 6.21 -3.95
C CYS A 189 -23.51 4.85 -4.61
N HIS A 190 -24.43 4.43 -5.49
CA HIS A 190 -24.46 3.06 -5.98
C HIS A 190 -23.60 2.78 -7.22
N GLY A 191 -23.03 3.82 -7.85
CA GLY A 191 -22.32 3.74 -9.12
C GLY A 191 -23.27 3.74 -10.33
N GLN A 192 -22.69 3.79 -11.54
CA GLN A 192 -23.47 3.75 -12.78
C GLN A 192 -24.25 2.44 -12.92
N ASN A 193 -25.40 2.49 -13.61
CA ASN A 193 -26.28 1.35 -13.85
C ASN A 193 -26.72 0.63 -12.56
N ALA A 194 -26.87 1.39 -11.47
CA ALA A 194 -27.20 0.82 -10.17
C ALA A 194 -28.50 0.01 -10.20
N ALA A 195 -29.55 0.50 -10.87
CA ALA A 195 -30.82 -0.19 -10.99
C ALA A 195 -30.68 -1.58 -11.66
N ALA A 196 -29.84 -1.69 -12.70
CA ALA A 196 -29.56 -2.96 -13.37
C ALA A 196 -28.79 -3.95 -12.49
N ARG A 197 -28.09 -3.45 -11.46
CA ARG A 197 -27.36 -4.24 -10.45
C ARG A 197 -28.14 -4.37 -9.15
N ASP A 198 -29.46 -4.17 -9.18
CA ASP A 198 -30.34 -4.16 -8.00
C ASP A 198 -29.83 -3.27 -6.86
N TRP A 199 -29.24 -2.13 -7.22
CA TRP A 199 -28.63 -1.16 -6.31
C TRP A 199 -27.49 -1.74 -5.47
N GLN A 200 -26.97 -2.91 -5.84
CA GLN A 200 -25.73 -3.42 -5.28
C GLN A 200 -24.57 -2.51 -5.71
N MET A 201 -23.65 -2.27 -4.80
CA MET A 201 -22.43 -1.54 -5.12
C MET A 201 -21.35 -2.50 -5.63
N PRO A 202 -20.43 -2.05 -6.51
CA PRO A 202 -19.19 -2.78 -6.72
C PRO A 202 -18.49 -2.87 -5.37
N GLY A 203 -18.24 -4.09 -4.90
CA GLY A 203 -17.64 -4.27 -3.59
C GLY A 203 -16.24 -3.66 -3.55
N VAL A 204 -15.86 -3.05 -2.42
CA VAL A 204 -14.48 -2.59 -2.20
C VAL A 204 -13.48 -3.74 -2.34
N ALA A 205 -13.92 -4.98 -2.13
CA ALA A 205 -13.14 -6.19 -2.40
C ALA A 205 -12.80 -6.41 -3.88
N ALA A 206 -13.51 -5.75 -4.81
CA ALA A 206 -13.24 -5.75 -6.24
C ALA A 206 -12.42 -4.52 -6.70
N LEU A 207 -12.10 -3.59 -5.79
CA LEU A 207 -11.12 -2.55 -6.10
C LEU A 207 -9.74 -3.20 -6.20
N PRO A 208 -8.89 -2.80 -7.17
CA PRO A 208 -7.53 -3.29 -7.26
C PRO A 208 -6.84 -3.13 -5.90
N GLN A 209 -6.15 -4.17 -5.43
CA GLN A 209 -5.18 -3.96 -4.37
C GLN A 209 -4.14 -2.97 -4.90
N SER A 210 -3.87 -1.91 -4.16
CA SER A 210 -2.78 -1.00 -4.52
C SER A 210 -1.47 -1.80 -4.58
N ASP A 211 -0.63 -1.60 -5.59
CA ASP A 211 0.67 -2.27 -5.78
C ASP A 211 1.70 -1.98 -4.65
N VAL A 212 1.28 -1.40 -3.53
CA VAL A 212 2.08 -0.90 -2.42
C VAL A 212 2.82 -2.01 -1.66
N THR A 213 2.33 -3.26 -1.70
CA THR A 213 3.12 -4.41 -1.24
C THR A 213 4.40 -4.62 -2.04
N GLN A 214 4.48 -4.16 -3.29
CA GLN A 214 5.71 -4.22 -4.11
C GLN A 214 6.70 -3.09 -3.80
N TYR A 215 6.33 -2.08 -2.99
CA TYR A 215 7.17 -0.92 -2.69
C TYR A 215 7.75 -0.92 -1.26
N GLY A 216 7.68 -2.04 -0.53
CA GLY A 216 8.41 -2.23 0.75
C GLY A 216 7.75 -1.62 2.00
N TRP A 217 6.47 -1.24 1.94
CA TRP A 217 5.76 -0.60 3.07
C TRP A 217 5.06 -1.59 4.01
N GLU A 218 5.74 -2.69 4.35
CA GLU A 218 5.25 -3.76 5.23
C GLU A 218 5.07 -3.32 6.70
N ILE A 219 5.60 -2.14 7.07
CA ILE A 219 5.57 -1.61 8.43
C ILE A 219 4.13 -1.26 8.88
N TYR A 220 3.18 -1.13 7.94
CA TYR A 220 1.76 -0.87 8.22
C TYR A 220 0.88 -2.12 8.04
N GLY A 221 1.42 -3.32 8.19
CA GLY A 221 0.72 -4.60 7.98
C GLY A 221 -0.60 -4.79 8.76
N GLY A 222 -0.85 -3.98 9.80
CA GLY A 222 -2.13 -3.95 10.54
C GLY A 222 -3.19 -2.98 9.99
N MET A 223 -2.88 -2.20 8.96
CA MET A 223 -3.79 -1.18 8.44
C MET A 223 -4.86 -1.79 7.53
N ASP A 224 -6.11 -1.53 7.86
CA ASP A 224 -7.28 -1.98 7.11
C ASP A 224 -7.20 -1.59 5.62
N THR A 225 -7.70 -2.48 4.74
CA THR A 225 -7.64 -2.30 3.28
C THR A 225 -8.42 -1.09 2.79
N GLN A 226 -9.44 -0.61 3.52
CA GLN A 226 -10.08 0.67 3.22
C GLN A 226 -9.23 1.85 3.63
N MET A 227 -8.62 1.83 4.82
CA MET A 227 -7.69 2.90 5.18
C MET A 227 -6.52 2.96 4.20
N ARG A 228 -6.02 1.80 3.76
CA ARG A 228 -4.97 1.70 2.75
C ARG A 228 -5.39 2.31 1.41
N ASN A 229 -6.53 1.89 0.85
CA ASN A 229 -7.01 2.43 -0.42
C ASN A 229 -7.48 3.89 -0.30
N ALA A 230 -8.00 4.30 0.86
CA ALA A 230 -8.43 5.66 1.17
C ALA A 230 -7.27 6.62 1.48
N ILE A 231 -6.11 6.10 1.88
CA ILE A 231 -4.89 6.87 2.03
C ILE A 231 -4.15 6.90 0.68
N TYR A 232 -3.85 5.75 0.08
CA TYR A 232 -3.00 5.71 -1.13
C TYR A 232 -3.72 6.16 -2.41
N GLY A 233 -5.00 5.83 -2.59
CA GLY A 233 -5.77 6.32 -3.73
C GLY A 233 -5.99 7.84 -3.71
N TYR A 234 -5.84 8.46 -2.54
CA TYR A 234 -6.08 9.88 -2.32
C TYR A 234 -4.79 10.69 -2.06
N LEU A 235 -3.69 10.06 -1.64
CA LEU A 235 -2.36 10.68 -1.58
C LEU A 235 -1.75 10.89 -2.97
N ALA A 236 -2.15 10.10 -3.97
CA ALA A 236 -1.64 10.21 -5.33
C ALA A 236 -2.05 11.52 -6.05
N GLU A 237 -3.11 12.21 -5.61
CA GLU A 237 -3.58 13.47 -6.21
C GLU A 237 -4.07 14.44 -5.12
N SER A 238 -3.58 15.68 -5.11
CA SER A 238 -3.82 16.63 -4.01
C SER A 238 -5.29 17.03 -3.83
N ASP A 239 -6.09 17.02 -4.89
CA ASP A 239 -7.54 17.30 -4.83
C ASP A 239 -8.33 16.14 -4.20
N LYS A 240 -7.79 14.92 -4.24
CA LYS A 240 -8.38 13.74 -3.60
C LYS A 240 -8.20 13.79 -2.08
N GLN A 241 -7.10 14.31 -1.56
CA GLN A 241 -6.89 14.42 -0.09
C GLN A 241 -7.99 15.24 0.60
N ALA A 242 -8.37 16.40 0.05
CA ALA A 242 -9.41 17.24 0.63
C ALA A 242 -10.78 16.55 0.61
N ARG A 243 -11.12 15.84 -0.48
CA ARG A 243 -12.35 15.03 -0.56
C ARG A 243 -12.33 13.87 0.43
N ALA A 244 -11.20 13.21 0.63
CA ALA A 244 -11.05 12.12 1.60
C ALA A 244 -11.21 12.59 3.04
N ALA A 245 -10.58 13.73 3.40
CA ALA A 245 -10.76 14.35 4.71
C ALA A 245 -12.25 14.66 4.95
N TYR A 246 -12.91 15.31 3.98
CA TYR A 246 -14.34 15.62 4.08
C TYR A 246 -15.22 14.36 4.19
N MET A 247 -14.91 13.29 3.45
CA MET A 247 -15.61 12.01 3.59
C MET A 247 -15.47 11.42 5.00
N ARG A 248 -14.26 11.45 5.58
CA ARG A 248 -13.98 10.90 6.92
C ARG A 248 -14.57 11.72 8.05
N GLU A 249 -14.53 13.05 7.93
CA GLU A 249 -14.89 13.96 9.01
C GLU A 249 -16.37 14.36 9.00
N VAL A 250 -17.00 14.38 7.82
CA VAL A 250 -18.37 14.91 7.65
C VAL A 250 -19.33 13.82 7.17
N VAL A 251 -19.03 13.21 6.00
CA VAL A 251 -20.00 12.32 5.33
C VAL A 251 -20.20 11.03 6.10
N MET A 252 -19.12 10.35 6.49
CA MET A 252 -19.21 9.07 7.19
C MET A 252 -19.86 9.20 8.58
N PRO A 253 -19.44 10.14 9.45
CA PRO A 253 -20.10 10.33 10.74
C PRO A 253 -21.54 10.81 10.61
N GLY A 254 -21.83 11.66 9.63
CA GLY A 254 -23.20 12.13 9.38
C GLY A 254 -24.14 11.01 8.96
N MET A 255 -23.71 10.13 8.06
CA MET A 255 -24.51 8.96 7.67
C MET A 255 -24.66 7.98 8.84
N ALA A 256 -23.60 7.81 9.65
CA ALA A 256 -23.66 6.96 10.84
C ALA A 256 -24.72 7.49 11.82
N GLY A 257 -24.77 8.80 12.03
CA GLY A 257 -25.80 9.47 12.82
C GLY A 257 -27.21 9.24 12.25
N LEU A 258 -27.39 9.42 10.94
CA LEU A 258 -28.68 9.18 10.25
C LEU A 258 -29.18 7.74 10.48
N LEU A 259 -28.28 6.77 10.39
CA LEU A 259 -28.58 5.35 10.53
C LEU A 259 -28.53 4.86 11.99
N ARG A 260 -28.27 5.76 12.96
CA ARG A 260 -28.11 5.45 14.39
C ARG A 260 -27.07 4.35 14.61
N ARG A 261 -25.93 4.49 13.96
CA ARG A 261 -24.76 3.61 14.07
C ARG A 261 -23.56 4.38 14.59
N PRO A 262 -22.62 3.71 15.26
CA PRO A 262 -21.33 4.33 15.53
C PRO A 262 -20.62 4.64 14.19
N PRO A 263 -19.91 5.77 14.08
CA PRO A 263 -19.06 6.03 12.93
C PRO A 263 -17.94 4.99 12.87
N TYR A 264 -17.46 4.69 11.67
CA TYR A 264 -16.30 3.82 11.50
C TYR A 264 -15.07 4.40 12.20
N ASP A 265 -14.50 3.63 13.13
CA ASP A 265 -13.23 3.95 13.76
C ASP A 265 -12.09 3.43 12.89
N PHE A 266 -11.47 4.36 12.15
CA PHE A 266 -10.35 4.06 11.28
C PHE A 266 -9.12 3.54 12.03
N THR A 267 -9.01 3.73 13.35
CA THR A 267 -7.91 3.19 14.17
C THR A 267 -8.08 1.71 14.52
N GLN A 268 -9.27 1.15 14.29
CA GLN A 268 -9.63 -0.21 14.65
C GLN A 268 -9.68 -1.13 13.41
N ALA A 269 -9.50 -2.43 13.65
CA ALA A 269 -9.61 -3.43 12.58
C ALA A 269 -11.02 -3.47 11.98
N TYR A 270 -11.13 -3.97 10.74
CA TYR A 270 -12.42 -4.15 10.06
C TYR A 270 -13.40 -4.98 10.88
N ASP A 271 -12.94 -6.10 11.46
CA ASP A 271 -13.79 -7.00 12.25
C ASP A 271 -14.28 -6.36 13.54
N TYR A 272 -13.48 -5.47 14.15
CA TYR A 272 -13.92 -4.67 15.30
C TYR A 272 -15.08 -3.75 14.91
N ASN A 273 -14.89 -2.92 13.87
CA ASN A 273 -15.94 -2.02 13.40
C ASN A 273 -17.22 -2.78 13.01
N ARG A 274 -17.06 -3.92 12.34
CA ARG A 274 -18.16 -4.79 11.93
C ARG A 274 -18.94 -5.37 13.12
N SER A 275 -18.25 -5.88 14.14
CA SER A 275 -18.88 -6.45 15.34
C SER A 275 -19.62 -5.40 16.18
N HIS A 276 -19.29 -4.12 16.01
CA HIS A 276 -19.96 -3.00 16.68
C HIS A 276 -21.00 -2.29 15.80
N HIS A 277 -21.35 -2.89 14.65
CA HIS A 277 -22.29 -2.32 13.67
C HIS A 277 -21.89 -0.91 13.20
N ALA A 278 -20.59 -0.58 13.23
CA ALA A 278 -20.12 0.72 12.82
C ALA A 278 -20.32 0.95 11.32
N LEU A 279 -20.77 2.15 10.97
CA LEU A 279 -21.01 2.51 9.60
C LEU A 279 -19.70 2.95 8.92
N GLY A 280 -19.12 2.02 8.15
CA GLY A 280 -17.99 2.27 7.27
C GLY A 280 -18.37 2.19 5.80
N CYS A 281 -17.42 2.46 4.90
CA CYS A 281 -17.67 2.34 3.46
C CYS A 281 -18.12 0.91 3.12
N TYR A 282 -17.64 -0.11 3.84
CA TYR A 282 -18.08 -1.51 3.65
C TYR A 282 -19.58 -1.77 3.89
N HIS A 283 -20.28 -0.94 4.67
CA HIS A 283 -21.72 -1.10 4.89
C HIS A 283 -22.49 -0.86 3.58
N CYS A 284 -22.02 0.07 2.76
CA CYS A 284 -22.54 0.33 1.42
C CYS A 284 -21.99 -0.69 0.39
N HIS A 285 -20.78 -1.23 0.60
CA HIS A 285 -20.03 -2.02 -0.39
C HIS A 285 -20.08 -3.56 -0.25
N ARG A 286 -20.90 -4.16 0.62
CA ARG A 286 -20.91 -5.64 0.79
C ARG A 286 -22.27 -6.33 0.79
N VAL A 287 -23.31 -5.69 0.27
CA VAL A 287 -24.58 -6.38 0.02
C VAL A 287 -24.42 -7.25 -1.23
N LYS A 288 -24.10 -8.53 -1.03
CA LYS A 288 -24.53 -9.59 -1.96
C LYS A 288 -25.92 -10.03 -1.53
#